data_AF-A0A928W3A1-F1
#
_entry.id   AF-A0A928W3A1-F1
#
_cell.length_a   1.000
_cell.length_b   1.000
_cell.length_c   1.000
_cell.angle_alpha   90.00
_cell.angle_beta   90.00
_cell.angle_gamma   90.00
#
_symmetry.space_group_name_H-M   'P 1'
#
loop_
_entity.id
_entity.type
_entity.pdbx_description
1 polymer ?
#
loop_
_entity_poly.entity_id
_entity_poly.type
_entity_poly.pdbx_seq_one_letter_code
_entity_poly.pdbx_strand_id
1 'polypeptide(L)'
;MSNQEHEKVYRESNSEEAFRTANKGDVVDESKDLEEKKEQVAVDTWDSTGHVKVPTYFPVEGEDGEEEALHHVKDAKEISDVIRQARVDEDGDRQW
;
A
#
# COMPACT_ATOMS: atom_id res chain seq x y z
N MET A 1 15.23 22.25 -0.91
CA MET A 1 14.80 21.96 0.47
C MET A 1 15.77 20.94 1.04
N SER A 2 16.30 21.20 2.24
CA SER A 2 17.22 20.29 2.94
C SER A 2 16.47 19.04 3.42
N ASN A 3 17.14 17.88 3.54
CA ASN A 3 16.53 16.67 4.15
C ASN A 3 15.95 16.95 5.53
N GLN A 4 16.56 17.90 6.26
CA GLN A 4 16.11 18.32 7.58
C GLN A 4 14.80 19.12 7.53
N GLU A 5 14.52 19.81 6.42
CA GLU A 5 13.23 20.47 6.18
C GLU A 5 12.16 19.46 5.78
N HIS A 6 12.51 18.44 4.98
CA HIS A 6 11.59 17.37 4.59
C HIS A 6 11.16 16.52 5.80
N GLU A 7 12.11 16.11 6.64
CA GLU A 7 11.82 15.36 7.87
C GLU A 7 10.97 16.19 8.84
N LYS A 8 11.25 17.49 8.94
CA LYS A 8 10.48 18.39 9.81
C LYS A 8 9.06 18.58 9.32
N VAL A 9 8.85 18.83 8.02
CA VAL A 9 7.51 18.94 7.41
C VAL A 9 6.72 17.64 7.52
N TYR A 10 7.37 16.49 7.32
CA TYR A 10 6.72 15.18 7.44
C TYR A 10 6.35 14.84 8.90
N ARG A 11 7.25 15.14 9.85
CA ARG A 11 6.96 14.97 11.28
C ARG A 11 5.87 15.93 11.73
N GLU A 12 5.94 17.22 11.37
CA GLU A 12 4.91 18.21 11.71
C GLU A 12 3.54 17.82 11.13
N SER A 13 3.48 17.42 9.86
CA SER A 13 2.23 16.98 9.23
C SER A 13 1.67 15.67 9.82
N ASN A 14 2.50 14.77 10.36
CA ASN A 14 2.06 13.60 11.12
C ASN A 14 1.82 13.88 12.63
N SER A 15 2.29 15.01 13.18
CA SER A 15 2.44 15.20 14.64
C SER A 15 1.22 15.72 15.42
N GLU A 16 0.17 16.24 14.78
CA GLU A 16 -1.02 16.68 15.54
C GLU A 16 -1.73 15.52 16.26
N GLU A 17 -1.40 14.26 15.91
CA GLU A 17 -1.79 13.04 16.65
C GLU A 17 -0.57 12.15 16.90
N ALA A 18 0.37 12.62 17.73
CA ALA A 18 1.69 12.02 18.01
C ALA A 18 1.72 10.55 18.54
N PHE A 19 0.64 9.78 18.47
CA PHE A 19 0.54 8.38 18.89
C PHE A 19 0.07 7.41 17.80
N ARG A 20 0.18 7.78 16.52
CA ARG A 20 -0.14 6.84 15.44
C ARG A 20 1.05 5.92 15.15
N THR A 21 0.82 4.61 15.28
CA THR A 21 1.77 3.55 14.88
C THR A 21 1.86 3.43 13.35
N ALA A 22 0.84 3.90 12.63
CA ALA A 22 0.76 3.88 11.17
C ALA A 22 0.89 5.31 10.59
N ASN A 23 1.39 5.41 9.36
CA ASN A 23 1.42 6.67 8.63
C ASN A 23 -0.01 7.14 8.31
N LYS A 24 -0.25 8.46 8.20
CA LYS A 24 -1.58 8.99 7.84
C LYS A 24 -2.14 8.42 6.53
N GLY A 25 -1.27 8.22 5.52
CA GLY A 25 -1.65 7.62 4.24
C GLY A 25 -1.95 6.11 4.32
N ASP A 26 -1.57 5.46 5.41
CA ASP A 26 -1.78 4.03 5.67
C ASP A 26 -3.03 3.77 6.54
N VAL A 27 -3.76 4.84 6.89
CA VAL A 27 -5.02 4.70 7.62
C VAL A 27 -6.10 4.21 6.65
N VAL A 28 -6.70 3.07 7.00
CA VAL A 28 -7.83 2.51 6.26
C VAL A 28 -9.07 3.36 6.48
N ASP A 29 -9.65 3.82 5.38
CA ASP A 29 -10.97 4.46 5.35
C ASP A 29 -11.91 3.58 4.53
N GLU A 30 -12.90 3.01 5.20
CA GLU A 30 -13.88 2.10 4.59
C GLU A 30 -14.87 2.85 3.70
N SER A 31 -14.97 4.18 3.83
CA SER A 31 -15.89 5.02 3.06
C SER A 31 -15.40 5.32 1.64
N LYS A 32 -14.14 5.03 1.34
CA LYS A 32 -13.51 5.32 0.04
C LYS A 32 -13.87 4.30 -1.02
N ASP A 33 -14.06 4.80 -2.24
CA ASP A 33 -14.29 3.99 -3.42
C ASP A 33 -12.99 3.31 -3.91
N LEU A 34 -13.11 2.33 -4.81
CA LEU A 34 -11.96 1.59 -5.35
C LEU A 34 -10.93 2.48 -6.04
N GLU A 35 -11.37 3.47 -6.84
CA GLU A 35 -10.45 4.40 -7.50
C GLU A 35 -9.68 5.25 -6.48
N GLU A 36 -10.35 5.75 -5.44
CA GLU A 36 -9.71 6.53 -4.38
C GLU A 36 -8.71 5.69 -3.56
N LYS A 37 -9.01 4.41 -3.34
CA LYS A 37 -8.10 3.47 -2.67
C LYS A 37 -6.86 3.19 -3.51
N LYS A 38 -6.98 3.09 -4.84
CA LYS A 38 -5.84 2.91 -5.75
C LYS A 38 -4.90 4.11 -5.76
N GLU A 39 -5.44 5.32 -5.64
CA GLU A 39 -4.64 6.54 -5.60
C GLU A 39 -4.00 6.80 -4.22
N GLN A 40 -4.42 6.07 -3.18
CA GLN A 40 -3.92 6.27 -1.82
C GLN A 40 -2.46 5.81 -1.66
N VAL A 41 -1.64 6.70 -1.11
CA VAL A 41 -0.20 6.49 -0.92
C VAL A 41 0.14 6.44 0.58
N ALA A 42 0.74 5.35 1.02
CA ALA A 42 1.12 5.14 2.42
C ALA A 42 2.37 5.94 2.80
N VAL A 43 3.36 5.96 1.89
CA VAL A 43 4.63 6.67 2.06
C VAL A 43 5.01 7.34 0.75
N ASP A 44 5.33 8.63 0.80
CA ASP A 44 5.87 9.40 -0.32
C ASP A 44 6.97 10.30 0.23
N THR A 45 8.23 9.86 0.12
CA THR A 45 9.37 10.57 0.74
C THR A 45 10.69 10.29 0.03
N TRP A 46 11.69 11.12 0.31
CA TRP A 46 13.08 10.89 -0.08
C TRP A 46 13.85 10.19 1.04
N ASP A 47 14.58 9.13 0.70
CA ASP A 47 15.59 8.52 1.55
C ASP A 47 17.00 8.68 0.95
N SER A 48 18.01 8.11 1.61
CA SER A 48 19.41 8.16 1.13
C SER A 48 19.64 7.41 -0.20
N THR A 49 18.71 6.54 -0.58
CA THR A 49 18.74 5.69 -1.77
C THR A 49 17.95 6.30 -2.93
N GLY A 50 17.01 7.21 -2.66
CA GLY A 50 16.25 7.95 -3.66
C GLY A 50 14.82 8.29 -3.22
N HIS A 51 13.97 8.59 -4.19
CA HIS A 51 12.55 8.84 -3.93
C HIS A 51 11.80 7.51 -3.79
N VAL A 52 11.12 7.32 -2.66
CA VAL A 52 10.36 6.12 -2.33
C VAL A 52 8.88 6.48 -2.25
N LYS A 53 8.09 5.82 -3.10
CA LYS A 53 6.64 5.91 -3.11
C LYS A 53 6.04 4.52 -2.90
N VAL A 54 5.27 4.35 -1.83
CA VAL A 54 4.63 3.08 -1.46
C VAL A 54 3.12 3.25 -1.50
N PRO A 55 2.40 2.53 -2.39
CA PRO A 55 0.94 2.56 -2.42
C PRO A 55 0.36 1.86 -1.18
N THR A 56 -0.79 2.33 -0.71
CA THR A 56 -1.48 1.72 0.44
C THR A 56 -2.19 0.42 0.06
N TYR A 57 -2.76 0.40 -1.15
CA TYR A 57 -3.52 -0.73 -1.66
C TYR A 57 -2.86 -1.35 -2.90
N PHE A 58 -2.99 -2.66 -3.02
CA PHE A 58 -2.57 -3.44 -4.17
C PHE A 58 -3.83 -3.78 -4.99
N PRO A 59 -3.95 -3.28 -6.23
CA PRO A 59 -5.07 -3.64 -7.08
C PRO A 59 -4.90 -5.09 -7.56
N VAL A 60 -5.95 -5.89 -7.41
CA VAL A 60 -6.03 -7.27 -7.88
C VAL A 60 -7.28 -7.45 -8.74
N GLU A 61 -7.18 -8.32 -9.74
CA GLU A 61 -8.31 -8.77 -10.54
C GLU A 61 -8.59 -10.22 -10.14
N GLY A 62 -9.80 -10.48 -9.65
CA GLY A 62 -10.26 -11.82 -9.28
C GLY A 62 -10.58 -12.69 -10.49
N GLU A 63 -10.83 -13.98 -10.25
CA GLU A 63 -11.13 -14.97 -11.30
C GLU A 63 -12.38 -14.63 -12.13
N ASP A 64 -13.33 -13.91 -11.52
CA ASP A 64 -14.58 -13.45 -12.15
C ASP A 64 -14.44 -12.09 -12.87
N GLY A 65 -13.24 -11.49 -12.88
CA GLY A 65 -12.97 -10.16 -13.42
C GLY A 65 -13.37 -9.01 -12.51
N GLU A 66 -13.74 -9.28 -11.25
CA GLU A 66 -13.98 -8.26 -10.24
C GLU A 66 -12.66 -7.67 -9.75
N GLU A 67 -12.61 -6.35 -9.67
CA GLU A 67 -11.39 -5.63 -9.28
C GLU A 67 -11.46 -5.22 -7.81
N GLU A 68 -10.45 -5.60 -7.04
CA GLU A 68 -10.37 -5.32 -5.60
C GLU A 68 -9.08 -4.55 -5.28
N ALA A 69 -9.14 -3.73 -4.23
CA ALA A 69 -7.98 -3.00 -3.72
C ALA A 69 -7.63 -3.57 -2.34
N LEU A 70 -6.61 -4.41 -2.27
CA LEU A 70 -6.18 -5.10 -1.04
C LEU A 70 -5.18 -4.25 -0.26
N HIS A 71 -5.39 -4.05 1.04
CA HIS A 71 -4.51 -3.25 1.87
C HIS A 71 -3.22 -4.01 2.20
N HIS A 72 -2.05 -3.41 1.95
CA HIS A 72 -0.77 -4.13 2.05
C HIS A 72 -0.45 -4.70 3.44
N VAL A 73 -0.90 -4.05 4.53
CA VAL A 73 -0.76 -4.60 5.91
C VAL A 73 -1.90 -5.54 6.30
N LYS A 74 -3.17 -5.10 6.22
CA LYS A 74 -4.31 -5.88 6.71
C LYS A 74 -4.54 -7.16 5.89
N ASP A 75 -4.38 -7.06 4.58
CA ASP A 75 -4.75 -8.12 3.63
C ASP A 75 -3.51 -8.84 3.10
N ALA A 76 -2.39 -8.76 3.82
CA ALA A 76 -1.11 -9.37 3.43
C ALA A 76 -1.24 -10.89 3.15
N LYS A 77 -2.10 -11.58 3.90
CA LYS A 77 -2.38 -13.00 3.68
C LYS A 77 -3.08 -13.23 2.34
N GLU A 78 -4.11 -12.45 2.05
CA GLU A 78 -4.87 -12.53 0.82
C GLU A 78 -4.02 -12.18 -0.39
N ILE A 79 -3.21 -11.12 -0.29
CA ILE A 79 -2.20 -10.78 -1.31
C ILE A 79 -1.24 -11.95 -1.54
N SER A 80 -0.75 -12.58 -0.47
CA SER A 80 0.12 -13.75 -0.60
C SER A 80 -0.61 -14.93 -1.27
N ASP A 81 -1.91 -15.07 -1.04
CA ASP A 81 -2.74 -16.13 -1.60
C ASP A 81 -2.99 -15.87 -3.09
N VAL A 82 -3.31 -14.65 -3.48
CA VAL A 82 -3.43 -14.19 -4.88
C VAL A 82 -2.12 -14.39 -5.64
N ILE A 83 -0.97 -13.97 -5.09
CA ILE A 83 0.34 -14.16 -5.73
C ILE A 83 0.65 -15.65 -5.91
N ARG A 84 0.25 -16.49 -4.95
CA ARG A 84 0.46 -17.94 -5.03
C ARG A 84 -0.44 -18.57 -6.10
N GLN A 85 -1.70 -18.16 -6.20
CA GLN A 85 -2.62 -18.60 -7.25
C GLN A 85 -2.13 -18.16 -8.63
N ALA A 86 -1.70 -16.91 -8.79
CA ALA A 86 -1.16 -16.39 -10.05
C ALA A 86 0.15 -17.09 -10.51
N ARG A 87 0.81 -17.81 -9.62
CA ARG A 87 2.05 -18.56 -9.90
C ARG A 87 1.83 -20.05 -10.11
N VAL A 88 0.61 -20.56 -10.00
CA VAL A 88 0.30 -21.96 -10.27
C VAL A 88 -0.56 -22.09 -11.52
N ASP A 89 -0.34 -23.13 -12.30
CA ASP A 89 -1.20 -23.49 -13.42
C ASP A 89 -2.37 -24.39 -12.98
N GLU A 90 -3.20 -24.80 -13.94
CA GLU A 90 -4.38 -25.65 -13.73
C GLU A 90 -4.04 -27.03 -13.13
N ASP A 91 -2.80 -27.51 -13.31
CA ASP A 91 -2.29 -28.77 -12.77
C ASP A 91 -1.69 -28.61 -11.36
N GLY A 92 -1.61 -27.36 -10.86
CA GLY A 92 -1.05 -27.02 -9.55
C GLY A 92 0.47 -26.89 -9.54
N ASP A 93 1.10 -26.87 -10.71
CA ASP A 93 2.54 -26.71 -10.86
C ASP A 93 2.93 -25.24 -10.83
N ARG A 94 4.10 -24.95 -10.23
CA ARG A 94 4.60 -23.56 -10.12
C ARG A 94 5.23 -23.10 -11.43
N GLN A 95 4.72 -22.01 -11.98
CA GLN A 95 5.31 -21.27 -13.09
C GLN A 95 6.43 -20.36 -12.56
N TRP A 96 7.65 -20.50 -13.10
CA TRP A 96 8.85 -19.76 -12.71
C TRP A 96 9.23 -18.70 -13.75
#